data_AF-W9GJT1-F1
#
_entry.id   AF-W9GJT1-F1
#
_cell.length_a   1.000
_cell.length_b   1.000
_cell.length_c   1.000
_cell.angle_alpha   90.00
_cell.angle_beta   90.00
_cell.angle_gamma   90.00
#
_symmetry.space_group_name_H-M   'P 1'
#
loop_
_entity.id
_entity.type
_entity.pdbx_description
1 polymer ?
#
loop_
_entity_poly.entity_id
_entity_poly.type
_entity_poly.pdbx_seq_one_letter_code
_entity_poly.pdbx_strand_id
1 'polypeptide(L)'
;TPGQIAVMLRSAYDPAIAATLERHGRLGQSLATAGPVAVTETWGKLRTDSAHHAVLWVSEWPRSLVYPGFLSPVLLSTGIQRSFSLICTPMRSDAAARDIRKKKVEHISDQAQRAKIGQIEDASQTAEYHDVLQQEADLTAGHGILRYTGLIAVSAPTVEELDAAVAAIEQAAIQASCETRLLVGQQAAAFTAAALPLCRRV
;
A
#
# COMPACT_ATOMS: atom_id res chain seq x y z
N THR A 1 12.72 -6.06 21.06
CA THR A 1 14.10 -6.57 21.26
C THR A 1 14.59 -7.22 19.97
N PRO A 2 15.91 -7.42 19.78
CA PRO A 2 16.43 -8.12 18.58
C PRO A 2 15.79 -9.49 18.34
N GLY A 3 15.52 -10.27 19.39
CA GLY A 3 14.84 -11.56 19.27
C GLY A 3 13.39 -11.48 18.80
N GLN A 4 12.65 -10.43 19.17
CA GLN A 4 11.29 -10.20 18.67
C GLN A 4 11.30 -9.84 17.17
N ILE A 5 12.29 -9.06 16.73
CA ILE A 5 12.47 -8.76 15.30
C ILE A 5 12.78 -10.04 14.53
N ALA A 6 13.65 -10.91 15.05
CA ALA A 6 13.96 -12.20 14.43
C ALA A 6 12.70 -13.06 14.24
N VAL A 7 11.83 -13.13 15.26
CA VAL A 7 10.55 -13.85 15.17
C VAL A 7 9.63 -13.21 14.15
N MET A 8 9.49 -11.87 14.13
CA MET A 8 8.65 -11.17 13.13
C MET A 8 9.11 -11.42 11.69
N LEU A 9 10.42 -11.34 11.44
CA LEU A 9 11.01 -11.60 10.12
C LEU A 9 10.72 -13.04 9.69
N ARG A 10 10.97 -14.00 10.58
CA ARG A 10 10.78 -15.41 10.27
C ARG A 10 9.31 -15.76 10.05
N SER A 11 8.40 -15.24 10.87
CA SER A 11 6.95 -15.43 10.70
C SER A 11 6.40 -14.82 9.41
N ALA A 12 7.04 -13.76 8.88
CA ALA A 12 6.66 -13.17 7.61
C ALA A 12 7.03 -14.08 6.43
N TYR A 13 8.23 -14.66 6.45
CA TYR A 13 8.73 -15.55 5.38
C TYR A 13 8.23 -17.00 5.48
N ASP A 14 7.98 -17.50 6.70
CA ASP A 14 7.45 -18.83 6.99
C ASP A 14 6.22 -18.72 7.93
N PRO A 15 5.05 -18.43 7.35
CA PRO A 15 3.79 -18.39 8.10
C PRO A 15 3.42 -19.67 8.82
N ALA A 16 3.81 -20.85 8.30
CA ALA A 16 3.37 -22.13 8.85
C ALA A 16 3.93 -22.35 10.26
N ILE A 17 5.11 -21.80 10.56
CA ILE A 17 5.74 -21.90 11.89
C ILE A 17 5.44 -20.70 12.79
N ALA A 18 4.78 -19.65 12.30
CA ALA A 18 4.57 -18.40 13.03
C ALA A 18 3.87 -18.63 14.38
N ALA A 19 2.79 -19.42 14.39
CA ALA A 19 2.05 -19.76 15.61
C ALA A 19 2.91 -20.56 16.62
N THR A 20 3.86 -21.36 16.14
CA THR A 20 4.77 -22.12 16.99
C THR A 20 5.83 -21.21 17.62
N LEU A 21 6.37 -20.26 16.85
CA LEU A 21 7.36 -19.29 17.30
C LEU A 21 6.78 -18.36 18.40
N GLU A 22 5.55 -17.87 18.21
CA GLU A 22 4.89 -17.01 19.20
C GLU A 22 4.66 -17.73 20.54
N ARG A 23 4.20 -18.99 20.51
CA ARG A 23 3.92 -19.76 21.74
C ARG A 23 5.17 -20.08 22.55
N HIS A 24 6.29 -20.34 21.88
CA HIS A 24 7.48 -20.85 22.56
C HIS A 24 8.44 -19.76 23.01
N GLY A 25 8.23 -18.50 22.61
CA GLY A 25 8.83 -17.29 23.17
C GLY A 25 10.35 -17.13 23.02
N ARG A 26 11.14 -18.22 23.10
CA ARG A 26 12.62 -18.30 23.09
C ARG A 26 13.18 -18.94 21.81
N LEU A 27 12.35 -19.66 21.03
CA LEU A 27 12.75 -20.24 19.76
C LEU A 27 12.79 -19.18 18.65
N GLY A 28 13.74 -19.28 17.73
CA GLY A 28 13.81 -18.38 16.55
C GLY A 28 14.24 -16.94 16.85
N GLN A 29 14.79 -16.66 18.04
CA GLN A 29 15.24 -15.32 18.42
C GLN A 29 16.61 -14.90 17.82
N SER A 30 17.26 -15.76 17.03
CA SER A 30 18.53 -15.44 16.39
C SER A 30 18.29 -14.68 15.09
N LEU A 31 18.81 -13.46 15.00
CA LEU A 31 18.75 -12.64 13.77
C LEU A 31 19.50 -13.29 12.60
N ALA A 32 20.59 -13.99 12.87
CA ALA A 32 21.40 -14.66 11.84
C ALA A 32 20.63 -15.75 11.09
N THR A 33 19.54 -16.27 11.69
CA THR A 33 18.70 -17.34 11.13
C THR A 33 17.25 -16.87 10.94
N ALA A 34 17.02 -15.56 10.89
CA ALA A 34 15.67 -14.99 10.81
C ALA A 34 15.16 -14.85 9.37
N GLY A 35 16.06 -14.89 8.39
CA GLY A 35 15.70 -14.91 6.97
C GLY A 35 15.23 -16.31 6.52
N PRO A 36 14.64 -16.38 5.31
CA PRO A 36 14.19 -17.64 4.75
C PRO A 36 15.36 -18.55 4.36
N VAL A 37 15.12 -19.85 4.33
CA VAL A 37 16.11 -20.83 3.84
C VAL A 37 16.19 -20.80 2.32
N ALA A 38 15.04 -20.67 1.65
CA ALA A 38 14.96 -20.58 0.21
C ALA A 38 14.05 -19.44 -0.22
N VAL A 39 14.48 -18.73 -1.27
CA VAL A 39 13.70 -17.67 -1.92
C VAL A 39 13.66 -17.97 -3.41
N THR A 40 12.48 -17.90 -4.02
CA THR A 40 12.32 -17.99 -5.46
C THR A 40 11.35 -16.92 -5.91
N GLU A 41 11.85 -15.96 -6.69
CA GLU A 41 11.04 -14.91 -7.29
C GLU A 41 10.61 -15.30 -8.69
N THR A 42 9.34 -15.07 -8.98
CA THR A 42 8.74 -15.17 -10.31
C THR A 42 8.08 -13.84 -10.65
N TRP A 43 7.68 -13.66 -11.91
CA TRP A 43 7.14 -12.38 -12.38
C TRP A 43 6.01 -11.81 -11.51
N GLY A 44 5.08 -12.64 -11.04
CA GLY A 44 3.95 -12.18 -10.21
C GLY A 44 3.98 -12.63 -8.75
N LYS A 45 4.93 -13.48 -8.34
CA LYS A 45 4.88 -14.16 -7.03
C LYS A 45 6.28 -14.34 -6.45
N LEU A 46 6.37 -14.32 -5.13
CA LEU A 46 7.55 -14.69 -4.36
C LEU A 46 7.25 -15.96 -3.58
N ARG A 47 8.06 -17.00 -3.70
CA ARG A 47 7.99 -18.18 -2.83
C ARG A 47 9.10 -18.08 -1.79
N THR A 48 8.74 -18.18 -0.51
CA THR A 48 9.69 -18.36 0.58
C THR A 48 9.25 -19.49 1.48
N ASP A 49 10.19 -20.38 1.81
CA ASP A 49 9.98 -21.54 2.69
C ASP A 49 8.62 -22.24 2.49
N SER A 50 7.66 -21.99 3.40
CA SER A 50 6.33 -22.63 3.43
C SER A 50 5.25 -21.92 2.61
N ALA A 51 5.50 -20.74 2.04
CA ALA A 51 4.45 -19.86 1.53
C ALA A 51 4.77 -19.24 0.17
N HIS A 52 3.70 -18.88 -0.51
CA HIS A 52 3.67 -18.06 -1.70
C HIS A 52 3.13 -16.68 -1.34
N HIS A 53 3.76 -15.64 -1.88
CA HIS A 53 3.45 -14.25 -1.58
C HIS A 53 3.23 -13.46 -2.87
N ALA A 54 2.34 -12.48 -2.79
CA ALA A 54 2.10 -11.49 -3.82
C ALA A 54 1.97 -10.12 -3.17
N VAL A 55 2.57 -9.10 -3.77
CA VAL A 55 2.51 -7.72 -3.26
C VAL A 55 1.78 -6.83 -4.23
N LEU A 56 0.73 -6.20 -3.72
CA LEU A 56 -0.02 -5.16 -4.41
C LEU A 56 0.41 -3.78 -3.90
N TRP A 57 0.38 -2.79 -4.77
CA TRP A 57 0.45 -1.39 -4.39
C TRP A 57 -0.90 -0.73 -4.65
N VAL A 58 -1.27 0.20 -3.76
CA VAL A 58 -2.42 1.08 -3.96
C VAL A 58 -2.02 2.11 -5.00
N SER A 59 -2.49 1.93 -6.23
CA SER A 59 -2.21 2.85 -7.34
C SER A 59 -3.07 4.10 -7.25
N GLU A 60 -4.25 3.99 -6.65
CA GLU A 60 -5.17 5.11 -6.48
C GLU A 60 -5.88 5.05 -5.13
N TRP A 61 -5.89 6.19 -4.43
CA TRP A 61 -6.61 6.39 -3.18
C TRP A 61 -7.98 7.01 -3.46
N PRO A 62 -8.94 6.95 -2.52
CA PRO A 62 -10.26 7.53 -2.72
C PRO A 62 -10.18 9.00 -3.12
N ARG A 63 -10.84 9.36 -4.22
CA ARG A 63 -10.89 10.75 -4.73
C ARG A 63 -11.97 11.61 -4.08
N SER A 64 -12.87 11.00 -3.32
CA SER A 64 -13.94 11.68 -2.61
C SER A 64 -13.72 11.58 -1.10
N LEU A 65 -14.40 12.46 -0.36
CA LEU A 65 -14.41 12.40 1.10
C LEU A 65 -14.97 11.05 1.56
N VAL A 66 -14.11 10.27 2.19
CA VAL A 66 -14.44 8.97 2.78
C VAL A 66 -14.37 9.02 4.30
N TYR A 67 -15.14 8.18 4.96
CA TYR A 67 -15.03 8.01 6.40
C TYR A 67 -13.67 7.42 6.78
N PRO A 68 -13.09 7.75 7.96
CA PRO A 68 -11.79 7.24 8.39
C PRO A 68 -11.63 5.71 8.36
N GLY A 69 -12.75 4.97 8.44
CA GLY A 69 -12.78 3.51 8.37
C GLY A 69 -12.80 2.92 6.95
N PHE A 70 -12.58 3.70 5.88
CA PHE A 70 -12.73 3.22 4.49
C PHE A 70 -11.86 2.01 4.14
N LEU A 71 -10.68 1.86 4.76
CA LEU A 71 -9.80 0.70 4.56
C LEU A 71 -10.25 -0.57 5.30
N SER A 72 -11.32 -0.52 6.10
CA SER A 72 -11.81 -1.69 6.86
C SER A 72 -12.03 -2.93 6.00
N PRO A 73 -12.61 -2.85 4.78
CA PRO A 73 -12.74 -4.02 3.91
C PRO A 73 -11.40 -4.69 3.63
N VAL A 74 -10.33 -3.91 3.40
CA VAL A 74 -8.97 -4.36 3.09
C VAL A 74 -8.16 -4.73 4.33
N LEU A 75 -8.48 -4.22 5.51
CA LEU A 75 -7.74 -4.50 6.75
C LEU A 75 -8.37 -5.60 7.61
N LEU A 76 -9.68 -5.83 7.45
CA LEU A 76 -10.47 -6.76 8.26
C LEU A 76 -11.04 -7.95 7.48
N SER A 77 -10.75 -8.13 6.17
CA SER A 77 -11.09 -9.40 5.47
C SER A 77 -10.55 -10.61 6.23
N THR A 78 -11.43 -11.59 6.44
CA THR A 78 -11.14 -12.83 7.16
C THR A 78 -10.54 -13.88 6.23
N GLY A 79 -9.74 -14.81 6.78
CA GLY A 79 -9.21 -15.94 6.02
C GLY A 79 -8.08 -15.59 5.04
N ILE A 80 -7.61 -14.34 5.04
CA ILE A 80 -6.49 -13.89 4.22
C ILE A 80 -5.34 -13.48 5.13
N GLN A 81 -4.20 -14.14 4.98
CA GLN A 81 -2.98 -13.69 5.65
C GLN A 81 -2.38 -12.53 4.85
N ARG A 82 -2.37 -11.35 5.47
CA ARG A 82 -1.84 -10.14 4.85
C ARG A 82 -1.04 -9.27 5.81
N SER A 83 -0.21 -8.43 5.24
CA SER A 83 0.35 -7.26 5.89
C SER A 83 0.02 -6.01 5.06
N PHE A 84 -0.35 -4.93 5.75
CA PHE A 84 -0.60 -3.63 5.13
C PHE A 84 0.43 -2.63 5.64
N SER A 85 1.03 -1.89 4.73
CA SER A 85 2.02 -0.87 5.05
C SER A 85 1.68 0.45 4.36
N LEU A 86 1.49 1.49 5.16
CA LEU A 86 1.36 2.87 4.69
C LEU A 86 2.71 3.58 4.85
N ILE A 87 3.26 4.08 3.76
CA ILE A 87 4.49 4.86 3.73
C ILE A 87 4.11 6.31 3.47
N CYS A 88 4.47 7.19 4.42
CA CYS A 88 4.23 8.62 4.32
C CYS A 88 5.54 9.32 3.97
N THR A 89 5.70 9.72 2.71
CA THR A 89 6.88 10.43 2.22
C THR A 89 6.63 11.94 2.26
N PRO A 90 7.35 12.71 3.08
CA PRO A 90 7.23 14.16 3.07
C PRO A 90 7.73 14.73 1.75
N MET A 91 6.94 15.60 1.15
CA MET A 91 7.33 16.34 -0.04
C MET A 91 8.03 17.63 0.36
N ARG A 92 9.13 17.95 -0.31
CA ARG A 92 9.75 19.28 -0.20
C ARG A 92 8.74 20.34 -0.63
N SER A 93 8.70 21.47 0.08
CA SER A 93 7.73 22.55 -0.17
C SER A 93 7.77 23.08 -1.61
N ASP A 94 8.97 23.17 -2.21
CA ASP A 94 9.16 23.59 -3.60
C ASP A 94 8.56 22.60 -4.61
N ALA A 95 8.77 21.31 -4.38
CA ALA A 95 8.20 20.24 -5.19
C ALA A 95 6.68 20.16 -5.05
N ALA A 96 6.17 20.30 -3.82
CA ALA A 96 4.73 20.29 -3.55
C ALA A 96 4.01 21.49 -4.18
N ALA A 97 4.56 22.70 -4.06
CA ALA A 97 4.01 23.90 -4.70
C ALA A 97 3.96 23.77 -6.23
N ARG A 98 4.96 23.15 -6.84
CA ARG A 98 4.96 22.87 -8.29
C ARG A 98 3.91 21.84 -8.68
N ASP A 99 3.74 20.78 -7.90
CA ASP A 99 2.73 19.74 -8.14
C ASP A 99 1.30 20.31 -8.03
N ILE A 100 1.01 21.09 -6.99
CA ILE A 100 -0.27 21.79 -6.82
C ILE A 100 -0.53 22.75 -7.97
N ARG A 101 0.44 23.59 -8.34
CA ARG A 101 0.29 24.51 -9.47
C ARG A 101 0.00 23.78 -10.77
N LYS A 102 0.68 22.65 -11.03
CA LYS A 102 0.42 21.83 -12.21
C LYS A 102 -1.02 21.31 -12.22
N LYS A 103 -1.49 20.70 -11.12
CA LYS A 103 -2.87 20.23 -10.99
C LYS A 103 -3.90 21.35 -11.16
N LYS A 104 -3.66 22.52 -10.54
CA LYS A 104 -4.53 23.70 -10.66
C LYS A 104 -4.64 24.18 -12.11
N VAL A 105 -3.52 24.23 -12.84
CA VAL A 105 -3.51 24.61 -14.26
C VAL A 105 -4.25 23.57 -15.12
N GLU A 106 -4.06 22.28 -14.86
CA GLU A 106 -4.78 21.20 -15.54
C GLU A 106 -6.30 21.34 -15.33
N HIS A 107 -6.77 21.51 -14.09
CA HIS A 107 -8.20 21.72 -13.81
C HIS A 107 -8.78 22.97 -14.49
N ILE A 108 -8.08 24.12 -14.45
CA ILE A 108 -8.55 25.36 -15.09
C ILE A 108 -8.62 25.21 -16.61
N SER A 109 -7.62 24.57 -17.21
CA SER A 109 -7.58 24.30 -18.66
C SER A 109 -8.72 23.39 -19.08
N ASP A 110 -8.94 22.30 -18.35
CA ASP A 110 -10.01 21.34 -18.63
C ASP A 110 -11.40 21.98 -18.47
N GLN A 111 -11.58 22.79 -17.42
CA GLN A 111 -12.81 23.57 -17.20
C GLN A 111 -13.08 24.53 -18.38
N ALA A 112 -12.07 25.27 -18.83
CA ALA A 112 -12.19 26.20 -19.95
C ALA A 112 -12.53 25.48 -21.27
N GLN A 113 -11.93 24.31 -21.53
CA GLN A 113 -12.25 23.50 -22.71
C GLN A 113 -13.70 22.97 -22.65
N ARG A 114 -14.14 22.49 -21.50
CA ARG A 114 -15.51 21.97 -21.31
C ARG A 114 -16.57 23.04 -21.46
N ALA A 115 -16.34 24.22 -20.88
CA ALA A 115 -17.21 25.38 -21.04
C ALA A 115 -17.39 25.75 -22.52
N LYS A 116 -16.34 25.65 -23.33
CA LYS A 116 -16.39 25.90 -24.78
C LYS A 116 -17.25 24.88 -25.54
N ILE A 117 -17.31 23.63 -25.07
CA ILE A 117 -18.07 22.53 -25.69
C ILE A 117 -19.50 22.42 -25.10
N GLY A 118 -19.82 23.22 -24.07
CA GLY A 118 -21.13 23.21 -23.42
C GLY A 118 -21.38 21.99 -22.52
N GLN A 119 -20.30 21.35 -22.04
CA GLN A 119 -20.41 20.20 -21.14
C GLN A 119 -20.73 20.68 -19.71
N ILE A 120 -21.69 20.02 -19.06
CA ILE A 120 -22.09 20.31 -17.68
C ILE A 120 -21.00 19.79 -16.71
N GLU A 121 -20.67 20.60 -15.70
CA GLU A 121 -19.70 20.23 -14.66
C GLU A 121 -20.24 19.11 -13.77
N ASP A 122 -19.39 18.13 -13.47
CA ASP A 122 -19.68 17.04 -12.56
C ASP A 122 -19.27 17.41 -11.12
N ALA A 123 -20.06 16.99 -10.13
CA ALA A 123 -19.81 17.27 -8.71
C ALA A 123 -18.45 16.72 -8.24
N SER A 124 -17.99 15.62 -8.85
CA SER A 124 -16.65 15.04 -8.60
C SER A 124 -15.52 16.03 -8.92
N GLN A 125 -15.64 16.78 -10.02
CA GLN A 125 -14.61 17.70 -10.52
C GLN A 125 -14.53 18.95 -9.67
N THR A 126 -15.68 19.45 -9.24
CA THR A 126 -15.76 20.58 -8.31
C THR A 126 -15.11 20.24 -6.98
N ALA A 127 -15.34 19.02 -6.47
CA ALA A 127 -14.69 18.54 -5.25
C ALA A 127 -13.16 18.42 -5.42
N GLU A 128 -12.68 17.80 -6.51
CA GLU A 128 -11.25 17.68 -6.80
C GLU A 128 -10.56 19.07 -6.87
N TYR A 129 -11.19 20.05 -7.51
CA TYR A 129 -10.64 21.41 -7.57
C TYR A 129 -10.59 22.09 -6.19
N HIS A 130 -11.64 21.92 -5.37
CA HIS A 130 -11.65 22.41 -4.00
C HIS A 130 -10.54 21.78 -3.14
N ASP A 131 -10.26 20.49 -3.32
CA ASP A 131 -9.16 19.81 -2.62
C ASP A 131 -7.79 20.38 -3.01
N VAL A 132 -7.58 20.72 -4.29
CA VAL A 132 -6.35 21.38 -4.75
C VAL A 132 -6.19 22.77 -4.12
N LEU A 133 -7.27 23.54 -4.01
CA LEU A 133 -7.25 24.85 -3.36
C LEU A 133 -6.98 24.73 -1.86
N GLN A 134 -7.53 23.71 -1.19
CA GLN A 134 -7.26 23.46 0.22
C GLN A 134 -5.79 23.09 0.43
N GLN A 135 -5.23 22.21 -0.40
CA GLN A 135 -3.80 21.86 -0.34
C GLN A 135 -2.87 23.07 -0.56
N GLU A 136 -3.27 24.02 -1.43
CA GLU A 136 -2.56 25.29 -1.63
C GLU A 136 -2.59 26.18 -0.37
N ALA A 137 -3.75 26.27 0.28
CA ALA A 137 -3.92 27.00 1.52
C ALA A 137 -3.11 26.38 2.67
N ASP A 138 -3.15 25.06 2.81
CA ASP A 138 -2.41 24.31 3.83
C ASP A 138 -0.90 24.50 3.66
N LEU A 139 -0.40 24.42 2.43
CA LEU A 139 1.02 24.66 2.13
C LEU A 139 1.43 26.10 2.46
N THR A 140 0.57 27.08 2.19
CA THR A 140 0.80 28.49 2.51
C THR A 140 0.81 28.75 4.02
N ALA A 141 -0.01 28.01 4.77
CA ALA A 141 -0.03 28.00 6.24
C ALA A 141 1.21 27.32 6.86
N GLY A 142 2.08 26.73 6.04
CA GLY A 142 3.30 26.04 6.48
C GLY A 142 3.12 24.56 6.77
N HIS A 143 1.97 23.96 6.43
CA HIS A 143 1.77 22.52 6.55
C HIS A 143 2.58 21.76 5.49
N GLY A 144 3.16 20.63 5.91
CA GLY A 144 3.88 19.72 5.02
C GLY A 144 2.93 18.80 4.27
N ILE A 145 3.17 18.62 2.97
CA ILE A 145 2.39 17.69 2.14
C ILE A 145 3.06 16.32 2.17
N LEU A 146 2.26 15.29 2.41
CA LEU A 146 2.71 13.89 2.43
C LEU A 146 2.24 13.18 1.17
N ARG A 147 3.13 12.38 0.57
CA ARG A 147 2.76 11.37 -0.41
C ARG A 147 2.52 10.05 0.31
N TYR A 148 1.35 9.47 0.11
CA TYR A 148 0.97 8.19 0.68
C TYR A 148 1.18 7.06 -0.32
N THR A 149 1.97 6.06 0.07
CA THR A 149 2.14 4.82 -0.68
C THR A 149 1.62 3.66 0.16
N GLY A 150 0.60 2.97 -0.34
CA GLY A 150 0.03 1.79 0.30
C GLY A 150 0.57 0.53 -0.34
N LEU A 151 1.08 -0.40 0.48
CA LEU A 151 1.52 -1.72 0.04
C LEU A 151 0.75 -2.80 0.80
N ILE A 152 0.35 -3.85 0.08
CA ILE A 152 -0.40 -4.98 0.61
C ILE A 152 0.36 -6.25 0.24
N ALA A 153 0.98 -6.89 1.22
CA ALA A 153 1.54 -8.23 1.03
C ALA A 153 0.50 -9.28 1.40
N VAL A 154 0.20 -10.19 0.47
CA VAL A 154 -0.71 -11.33 0.66
C VAL A 154 0.13 -12.60 0.67
N SER A 155 -0.17 -13.53 1.57
CA SER A 155 0.55 -14.79 1.73
C SER A 155 -0.43 -15.96 1.79
N ALA A 156 -0.09 -17.08 1.16
CA ALA A 156 -0.88 -18.31 1.18
C ALA A 156 0.02 -19.56 1.05
N PRO A 157 -0.41 -20.74 1.51
CA PRO A 157 0.38 -21.97 1.42
C PRO A 157 0.43 -22.56 0.01
N THR A 158 -0.56 -22.27 -0.84
CA THR A 158 -0.65 -22.75 -2.23
C THR A 158 -0.81 -21.60 -3.21
N VAL A 159 -0.49 -21.86 -4.48
CA VAL A 159 -0.58 -20.86 -5.56
C VAL A 159 -2.03 -20.49 -5.84
N GLU A 160 -2.92 -21.48 -5.77
CA GLU A 160 -4.36 -21.35 -6.00
C GLU A 160 -5.02 -20.53 -4.88
N GLU A 161 -4.66 -20.79 -3.62
CA GLU A 161 -5.14 -19.97 -2.50
C GLU A 161 -4.58 -18.54 -2.57
N LEU A 162 -3.34 -18.36 -3.04
CA LEU A 162 -2.77 -17.03 -3.23
C LEU A 162 -3.57 -16.23 -4.27
N ASP A 163 -3.89 -16.84 -5.42
CA ASP A 163 -4.65 -16.17 -6.47
C ASP A 163 -6.06 -15.80 -6.01
N ALA A 164 -6.72 -16.69 -5.26
CA ALA A 164 -8.02 -16.41 -4.65
C ALA A 164 -7.94 -15.27 -3.61
N ALA A 165 -6.91 -15.27 -2.76
CA ALA A 165 -6.69 -14.23 -1.76
C ALA A 165 -6.37 -12.87 -2.38
N VAL A 166 -5.57 -12.84 -3.45
CA VAL A 166 -5.27 -11.60 -4.21
C VAL A 166 -6.56 -11.03 -4.81
N ALA A 167 -7.35 -11.87 -5.49
CA ALA A 167 -8.63 -11.43 -6.06
C ALA A 167 -9.59 -10.87 -4.98
N ALA A 168 -9.65 -11.53 -3.82
CA ALA A 168 -10.47 -11.04 -2.70
C ALA A 168 -9.98 -9.69 -2.14
N ILE A 169 -8.66 -9.46 -2.08
CA ILE A 169 -8.08 -8.17 -1.68
C ILE A 169 -8.35 -7.08 -2.72
N GLU A 170 -8.28 -7.38 -4.01
CA GLU A 170 -8.63 -6.43 -5.07
C GLU A 170 -10.11 -6.01 -4.97
N GLN A 171 -11.01 -6.96 -4.73
CA GLN A 171 -12.43 -6.65 -4.50
C GLN A 171 -12.63 -5.81 -3.23
N ALA A 172 -11.91 -6.13 -2.14
CA ALA A 172 -11.96 -5.34 -0.93
C ALA A 172 -11.42 -3.91 -1.14
N ALA A 173 -10.39 -3.74 -1.98
CA ALA A 173 -9.85 -2.43 -2.32
C ALA A 173 -10.86 -1.60 -3.10
N ILE A 174 -11.58 -2.19 -4.06
CA ILE A 174 -12.66 -1.54 -4.79
C ILE A 174 -13.77 -1.06 -3.83
N GLN A 175 -14.16 -1.88 -2.85
CA GLN A 175 -15.13 -1.48 -1.82
C GLN A 175 -14.63 -0.34 -0.94
N ALA A 176 -13.31 -0.27 -0.74
CA ALA A 176 -12.65 0.83 -0.06
C ALA A 176 -12.39 2.05 -0.97
N SER A 177 -12.95 2.09 -2.19
CA SER A 177 -12.72 3.13 -3.20
C SER A 177 -11.23 3.33 -3.53
N CYS A 178 -10.44 2.26 -3.45
CA CYS A 178 -9.02 2.24 -3.81
C CYS A 178 -8.83 1.41 -5.07
N GLU A 179 -7.84 1.78 -5.88
CA GLU A 179 -7.33 0.91 -6.94
C GLU A 179 -6.02 0.27 -6.51
N THR A 180 -5.89 -1.03 -6.76
CA THR A 180 -4.67 -1.79 -6.49
C THR A 180 -4.11 -2.38 -7.76
N ARG A 181 -2.79 -2.51 -7.81
CA ARG A 181 -2.08 -3.19 -8.90
C ARG A 181 -1.03 -4.12 -8.33
N LEU A 182 -0.79 -5.24 -9.00
CA LEU A 182 0.28 -6.17 -8.62
C LEU A 182 1.66 -5.61 -9.01
N LEU A 183 2.63 -5.62 -8.09
CA LEU A 183 4.01 -5.19 -8.35
C LEU A 183 4.84 -6.27 -9.03
N VAL A 184 4.56 -6.54 -10.29
CA VAL A 184 5.26 -7.59 -11.05
C VAL A 184 6.76 -7.29 -11.24
N GLY A 185 7.58 -8.34 -11.24
CA GLY A 185 9.03 -8.27 -11.46
C GLY A 185 9.85 -7.67 -10.31
N GLN A 186 9.21 -7.32 -9.19
CA GLN A 186 9.85 -6.73 -8.00
C GLN A 186 9.26 -7.24 -6.68
N GLN A 187 8.77 -8.47 -6.67
CA GLN A 187 8.07 -9.09 -5.55
C GLN A 187 8.96 -9.22 -4.29
N ALA A 188 10.24 -9.58 -4.42
CA ALA A 188 11.12 -9.72 -3.26
C ALA A 188 11.36 -8.38 -2.54
N ALA A 189 11.64 -7.33 -3.32
CA ALA A 189 11.83 -5.97 -2.80
C ALA A 189 10.53 -5.41 -2.23
N ALA A 190 9.42 -5.58 -2.96
CA ALA A 190 8.10 -5.15 -2.53
C ALA A 190 7.66 -5.86 -1.24
N PHE A 191 7.94 -7.15 -1.10
CA PHE A 191 7.58 -7.93 0.09
C PHE A 191 8.38 -7.46 1.30
N THR A 192 9.68 -7.22 1.13
CA THR A 192 10.53 -6.64 2.17
C THR A 192 9.98 -5.29 2.65
N ALA A 193 9.55 -4.43 1.72
CA ALA A 193 8.94 -3.16 2.06
C ALA A 193 7.55 -3.33 2.71
N ALA A 194 6.71 -4.24 2.24
CA ALA A 194 5.33 -4.36 2.68
C ALA A 194 5.16 -5.16 3.98
N ALA A 195 5.88 -6.27 4.14
CA ALA A 195 5.66 -7.26 5.19
C ALA A 195 6.64 -7.13 6.38
N LEU A 196 7.85 -6.61 6.16
CA LEU A 196 8.89 -6.63 7.19
C LEU A 196 8.96 -5.29 7.95
N PRO A 197 9.23 -5.32 9.27
CA PRO A 197 9.41 -4.12 10.09
C PRO A 197 10.83 -3.53 9.92
N LEU A 198 11.43 -3.66 8.73
CA LEU A 198 12.76 -3.13 8.44
C LEU A 198 12.61 -1.71 7.89
N CYS A 199 13.49 -0.80 8.34
CA CYS A 199 13.46 0.59 7.93
C CYS A 199 13.42 0.70 6.41
N ARG A 200 12.37 1.35 5.91
CA ARG A 200 12.20 1.62 4.48
C ARG A 200 13.03 2.85 4.16
N ARG A 201 13.85 2.76 3.10
CA ARG A 201 14.53 3.94 2.58
C ARG A 201 13.46 4.77 1.86
N VAL A 202 13.03 5.85 2.51
CA VAL A 202 12.05 6.81 1.99
C VAL A 202 12.79 7.94 1.28
#